data_AF-A0A924DVU5-F1
#
_entry.id   AF-A0A924DVU5-F1
#
_cell.length_a   1.000
_cell.length_b   1.000
_cell.length_c   1.000
_cell.angle_alpha   90.00
_cell.angle_beta   90.00
_cell.angle_gamma   90.00
#
_symmetry.space_group_name_H-M   'P 1'
#
loop_
_entity.id
_entity.type
_entity.pdbx_description
1 polymer ?
#
loop_
_entity_poly.entity_id
_entity_poly.type
_entity_poly.pdbx_seq_one_letter_code
_entity_poly.pdbx_strand_id
1 'polypeptide(L)'
;MFPLFVTWYSGILTHLIPSGGAKWAMEAPHVLQAAPKMGAIVPSTGLAGAWRDMLTDIVQPFWAIPLLGLAKLQFRDIMGYALLFLVVYARVATAG
;
A
#
# COMPACT_ATOMS: atom_id res chain seq x y z
N MET A 1 -8.41 -17.18 3.30
CA MET A 1 -8.52 -16.79 1.87
C MET A 1 -8.91 -15.32 1.71
N PHE A 2 -9.89 -14.79 2.46
CA PHE A 2 -10.30 -13.39 2.35
C PHE A 2 -9.17 -12.34 2.49
N PRO A 3 -8.22 -12.44 3.44
CA PRO A 3 -7.11 -11.49 3.52
C PRO A 3 -6.24 -11.44 2.26
N LEU A 4 -6.05 -12.58 1.59
CA LEU A 4 -5.30 -12.64 0.33
C LEU A 4 -6.02 -11.90 -0.80
N PHE A 5 -7.36 -12.03 -0.88
CA PHE A 5 -8.15 -11.26 -1.82
C PHE A 5 -8.05 -9.76 -1.56
N VAL A 6 -8.13 -9.36 -0.28
CA VAL A 6 -7.96 -7.96 0.12
C VAL A 6 -6.59 -7.45 -0.28
N THR A 7 -5.50 -8.20 -0.06
CA THR A 7 -4.16 -7.84 -0.56
C THR A 7 -4.20 -7.50 -2.05
N TRP A 8 -4.64 -8.41 -2.92
CA TRP A 8 -4.66 -8.14 -4.37
C TRP A 8 -5.57 -6.97 -4.76
N TYR A 9 -6.76 -6.91 -4.18
CA TYR A 9 -7.71 -5.82 -4.39
C TYR A 9 -7.13 -4.46 -3.99
N SER A 10 -6.61 -4.33 -2.75
CA SER A 10 -6.03 -3.10 -2.24
C SER A 10 -4.84 -2.64 -3.09
N GLY A 11 -4.02 -3.57 -3.60
CA GLY A 11 -2.85 -3.25 -4.43
C GLY A 11 -3.20 -2.74 -5.83
N ILE A 12 -4.26 -3.27 -6.44
CA ILE A 12 -4.79 -2.73 -7.72
C ILE A 12 -5.39 -1.35 -7.48
N LEU A 13 -6.15 -1.18 -6.39
CA LEU A 13 -6.79 0.08 -6.06
C LEU A 13 -5.78 1.20 -5.81
N THR A 14 -4.61 0.88 -5.24
CA THR A 14 -3.51 1.85 -5.02
C THR A 14 -3.03 2.49 -6.32
N HIS A 15 -3.08 1.79 -7.45
CA HIS A 15 -2.68 2.38 -8.74
C HIS A 15 -3.71 3.41 -9.24
N LEU A 16 -4.97 3.29 -8.82
CA LEU A 16 -6.05 4.21 -9.17
C LEU A 16 -6.14 5.38 -8.19
N ILE A 17 -5.89 5.11 -6.91
CA ILE A 17 -5.95 6.06 -5.81
C ILE A 17 -4.59 6.02 -5.10
N PRO A 18 -3.60 6.81 -5.56
CA PRO A 18 -2.23 6.81 -5.04
C PRO A 18 -2.11 7.57 -3.70
N SER A 19 -2.95 7.19 -2.73
CA SER A 19 -2.99 7.77 -1.40
C SER A 19 -3.57 6.76 -0.43
N GLY A 20 -2.73 6.19 0.44
CA GLY A 20 -3.19 5.20 1.42
C GLY A 20 -4.30 5.71 2.34
N GLY A 21 -4.26 6.99 2.73
CA GLY A 21 -5.32 7.59 3.55
C GLY A 21 -6.67 7.72 2.83
N ALA A 22 -6.67 8.29 1.62
CA ALA A 22 -7.90 8.45 0.84
C ALA A 22 -8.47 7.08 0.41
N LYS A 23 -7.60 6.14 0.03
CA LYS A 23 -7.95 4.77 -0.30
C LYS A 23 -8.58 4.06 0.89
N TRP A 24 -7.92 4.10 2.05
CA TRP A 24 -8.39 3.44 3.26
C TRP A 24 -9.73 3.99 3.73
N ALA A 25 -9.95 5.31 3.64
CA ALA A 25 -11.23 5.92 3.98
C ALA A 25 -12.40 5.36 3.13
N MET A 26 -12.16 5.01 1.87
CA MET A 26 -13.17 4.40 0.98
C MET A 26 -13.29 2.89 1.17
N GLU A 27 -12.16 2.20 1.34
CA GLU A 27 -12.07 0.73 1.35
C GLU A 27 -12.44 0.13 2.72
N ALA A 28 -12.04 0.76 3.82
CA ALA A 28 -12.15 0.20 5.17
C ALA A 28 -13.58 -0.20 5.56
N PRO A 29 -14.64 0.60 5.31
CA PRO A 29 -15.99 0.21 5.69
C PRO A 29 -16.41 -1.12 5.07
N HIS A 30 -16.05 -1.35 3.80
CA HIS A 30 -16.45 -2.54 3.05
C HIS A 30 -15.63 -3.76 3.47
N VAL A 31 -14.32 -3.60 3.60
CA VAL A 31 -13.40 -4.69 3.96
C VAL A 31 -13.62 -5.17 5.39
N LEU A 32 -13.76 -4.24 6.34
CA LEU A 32 -13.91 -4.57 7.76
C LEU A 32 -15.29 -5.20 8.05
N GLN A 33 -16.35 -4.80 7.33
CA GLN A 33 -17.67 -5.41 7.45
C GLN A 33 -17.78 -6.80 6.80
N ALA A 34 -16.99 -7.06 5.75
CA ALA A 34 -16.97 -8.34 5.06
C ALA A 34 -16.12 -9.39 5.80
N ALA A 35 -15.08 -8.99 6.55
CA ALA A 35 -14.19 -9.91 7.25
C ALA A 35 -14.91 -10.91 8.18
N PRO A 36 -15.83 -10.51 9.08
CA PRO A 36 -16.54 -11.44 9.95
C PRO A 36 -17.43 -12.43 9.19
N LYS A 37 -18.07 -11.96 8.10
CA LYS A 37 -18.95 -12.79 7.25
C LYS A 37 -18.17 -13.89 6.51
N MET A 38 -16.88 -13.66 6.28
CA MET A 38 -15.97 -14.58 5.60
C MET A 38 -15.13 -15.41 6.58
N GLY A 39 -15.42 -15.35 7.89
CA GLY A 39 -14.66 -16.05 8.94
C GLY A 39 -13.23 -15.54 9.11
N ALA A 40 -12.93 -14.31 8.69
CA ALA A 40 -11.60 -13.70 8.76
C ALA A 40 -11.45 -12.76 9.97
N ILE A 41 -10.24 -12.71 10.52
CA ILE A 41 -9.89 -11.79 11.61
C ILE A 41 -9.80 -10.37 11.04
N VAL A 42 -10.58 -9.46 11.61
CA VAL A 42 -10.70 -8.06 11.15
C VAL A 42 -9.34 -7.34 11.16
N PRO A 43 -8.55 -7.33 12.26
CA PRO A 43 -7.20 -6.75 12.25
C PRO A 43 -6.27 -7.30 11.17
N SER A 44 -6.21 -8.62 11.03
CA SER A 44 -5.34 -9.28 10.05
C SER A 44 -5.73 -8.96 8.62
N THR A 45 -7.03 -8.79 8.36
CA THR A 45 -7.55 -8.41 7.04
C THR A 45 -7.17 -6.97 6.70
N GLY A 46 -7.32 -6.04 7.64
CA GLY A 46 -6.90 -4.65 7.44
C GLY A 46 -5.39 -4.51 7.20
N LEU A 47 -4.57 -5.23 7.99
CA LEU A 47 -3.12 -5.27 7.83
C LEU A 47 -2.70 -5.84 6.46
N ALA A 48 -3.40 -6.86 5.97
CA ALA A 48 -3.11 -7.46 4.66
C ALA A 48 -3.31 -6.48 3.49
N GLY A 49 -4.31 -5.58 3.59
CA GLY A 49 -4.52 -4.50 2.62
C GLY A 49 -3.49 -3.38 2.76
N ALA A 50 -3.22 -2.95 4.00
CA ALA A 50 -2.26 -1.88 4.30
C ALA A 50 -0.82 -2.23 3.88
N TRP A 51 -0.38 -3.47 4.12
CA TRP A 51 0.96 -3.90 3.72
C TRP A 51 1.13 -3.90 2.20
N ARG A 52 0.10 -4.31 1.47
CA ARG A 52 0.13 -4.31 0.01
C ARG A 52 0.05 -2.89 -0.57
N ASP A 53 -0.74 -2.02 0.05
CA ASP A 53 -0.79 -0.60 -0.28
C ASP A 53 0.61 0.01 -0.28
N MET A 54 1.32 -0.19 0.83
CA MET A 54 2.65 0.36 1.04
C MET A 54 3.66 -0.21 0.04
N LEU A 55 3.56 -1.49 -0.31
CA LEU A 55 4.38 -2.11 -1.37
C LEU A 55 4.18 -1.42 -2.72
N THR A 56 2.92 -1.19 -3.11
CA THR A 56 2.59 -0.59 -4.41
C THR A 56 2.89 0.90 -4.47
N ASP A 57 2.76 1.60 -3.33
CA ASP A 57 3.11 3.03 -3.20
C ASP A 57 4.62 3.29 -3.32
N ILE A 58 5.47 2.30 -3.06
CA ILE A 58 6.93 2.44 -3.27
C ILE A 58 7.26 2.52 -4.77
N VAL A 59 6.46 1.88 -5.64
CA VAL A 59 6.65 1.97 -7.10
C VAL A 59 6.44 3.40 -7.60
N GLN A 60 5.52 4.13 -6.97
CA GLN A 60 5.18 5.50 -7.31
C GLN A 60 5.13 6.36 -6.03
N PRO A 61 6.25 6.95 -5.59
CA PRO A 61 6.36 7.60 -4.29
C PRO A 61 5.69 8.99 -4.25
N PHE A 62 4.39 9.06 -4.52
CA PHE A 62 3.63 10.31 -4.53
C PHE A 62 3.53 10.96 -3.14
N TRP A 63 3.59 10.14 -2.08
CA TRP A 63 3.76 10.59 -0.70
C TRP A 63 4.99 11.49 -0.51
N ALA A 64 6.02 11.36 -1.36
CA ALA A 64 7.23 12.15 -1.25
C ALA A 64 7.10 13.55 -1.86
N ILE A 65 6.09 13.82 -2.70
CA ILE A 65 5.95 15.13 -3.39
C ILE A 65 6.01 16.33 -2.42
N PRO A 66 5.29 16.34 -1.28
CA PRO A 66 5.36 17.45 -0.34
C PRO A 66 6.77 17.64 0.24
N LEU A 67 7.47 16.55 0.56
CA LEU A 67 8.82 16.57 1.09
C LEU A 67 9.83 17.04 0.04
N LEU A 68 9.67 16.61 -1.21
CA LEU A 68 10.48 17.05 -2.35
C LEU A 68 10.34 18.56 -2.58
N GLY A 69 9.12 19.09 -2.45
CA GLY A 69 8.86 20.53 -2.54
C GLY A 69 9.62 21.34 -1.48
N LEU A 70 9.66 20.84 -0.23
CA LEU A 70 10.43 21.46 0.85
C LEU A 70 11.95 21.34 0.63
N ALA A 71 12.41 20.21 0.11
CA ALA A 71 13.82 19.94 -0.17
C ALA A 71 14.32 20.56 -1.48
N LYS A 72 13.44 21.18 -2.28
CA LYS A 72 13.73 21.69 -3.64
C LYS A 72 14.29 20.60 -4.57
N LEU A 73 13.84 19.37 -4.40
CA LEU A 73 14.22 18.23 -5.22
C LEU A 73 13.15 17.93 -6.27
N GLN A 74 13.57 17.34 -7.38
CA GLN A 74 12.70 16.83 -8.42
C GLN A 74 12.32 15.38 -8.11
N PHE A 75 11.17 14.92 -8.59
CA PHE A 75 10.74 13.53 -8.43
C PHE A 75 11.78 12.52 -8.95
N ARG A 76 12.45 12.84 -10.07
CA ARG A 76 13.49 12.01 -10.68
C ARG A 76 14.68 11.77 -9.75
N ASP A 77 14.95 12.67 -8.82
CA ASP A 77 16.12 12.59 -7.94
C ASP A 77 16.00 11.45 -6.92
N ILE A 78 14.77 11.00 -6.62
CA ILE A 78 14.53 9.92 -5.65
C ILE A 78 14.11 8.59 -6.27
N MET A 79 13.74 8.56 -7.55
CA MET A 79 13.18 7.36 -8.18
C MET A 79 14.12 6.15 -8.16
N GLY A 80 15.43 6.37 -8.33
CA GLY A 80 16.42 5.29 -8.22
C GLY A 80 16.46 4.65 -6.83
N TYR A 81 16.36 5.47 -5.78
CA TYR A 81 16.30 4.99 -4.39
C TYR A 81 14.99 4.26 -4.09
N ALA A 82 13.86 4.76 -4.59
CA ALA A 82 12.55 4.12 -4.41
C ALA A 82 12.52 2.72 -5.03
N LEU A 83 13.10 2.54 -6.23
CA LEU A 83 13.20 1.24 -6.88
C LEU A 83 14.12 0.26 -6.14
N LEU A 84 15.26 0.73 -5.61
CA LEU A 84 16.11 -0.11 -4.75
C LEU A 84 15.38 -0.54 -3.48
N PHE A 85 14.65 0.39 -2.85
CA PHE A 85 13.86 0.11 -1.67
C PHE A 85 12.74 -0.90 -1.96
N LEU A 86 12.09 -0.82 -3.13
CA LEU A 86 11.09 -1.80 -3.59
C LEU A 86 11.66 -3.22 -3.58
N VAL A 87 12.84 -3.41 -4.16
CA VAL A 87 13.49 -4.73 -4.28
C VAL A 87 13.82 -5.29 -2.90
N VAL A 88 14.40 -4.47 -2.02
CA VAL A 88 14.73 -4.88 -0.65
C VAL A 88 13.46 -5.21 0.14
N TYR A 89 12.46 -4.35 0.07
CA TYR A 89 11.20 -4.52 0.78
C TYR A 89 10.44 -5.75 0.31
N ALA A 90 10.36 -5.99 -1.01
CA ALA A 90 9.75 -7.19 -1.57
C ALA A 90 10.46 -8.46 -1.10
N ARG A 91 11.80 -8.44 -0.99
CA ARG A 91 12.56 -9.59 -0.51
C ARG A 91 12.31 -9.86 0.97
N VAL A 92 12.30 -8.83 1.81
CA VAL A 92 12.00 -8.98 3.25
C VAL A 92 10.57 -9.48 3.45
N ALA A 93 9.60 -8.92 2.73
CA ALA A 93 8.20 -9.29 2.82
C ALA A 93 7.88 -10.72 2.33
N THR A 94 8.76 -11.34 1.53
CA THR A 94 8.59 -12.72 1.02
C THR A 94 9.50 -13.75 1.70
N ALA A 95 10.49 -13.31 2.48
CA ALA A 95 11.43 -14.18 3.18
C ALA A 95 11.02 -14.48 4.64
N GLY A 96 9.94 -13.85 5.13
CA GLY A 96 9.33 -14.09 6.45
C GLY A 96 8.10 -14.96 6.39
#